data_AF-A0A7S1AMC5-F1
#
_entry.id   AF-A0A7S1AMC5-F1
#
_cell.length_a   1.000
_cell.length_b   1.000
_cell.length_c   1.000
_cell.angle_alpha   90.00
_cell.angle_beta   90.00
_cell.angle_gamma   90.00
#
_symmetry.space_group_name_H-M   'P 1'
#
loop_
_entity.id
_entity.type
_entity.pdbx_description
1 polymer ?
#
loop_
_entity_poly.entity_id
_entity_poly.type
_entity_poly.pdbx_seq_one_letter_code
_entity_poly.pdbx_strand_id
1 'polypeptide(L)'
;DVTTISLCHGPNALRSAALEGDFPYSGYKIRMFPDSVDEWTPHIGYLPGYITEAMKPEANIKALGVQVENTAMDDSVQVDRELVTGASQQAAQNLAFAALGVLVTKFDFQVALPSGALAIV
;
A
#
# COMPACT_ATOMS: atom_id res chain seq x y z
N ASP A 1 4.00 17.98 6.19
CA ASP A 1 3.43 16.62 6.13
C ASP A 1 4.50 15.57 5.85
N VAL A 2 4.30 14.35 6.34
CA VAL A 2 5.24 13.23 6.18
C VAL A 2 4.76 12.35 5.03
N THR A 3 5.63 12.15 4.04
CA THR A 3 5.36 11.22 2.94
C THR A 3 5.40 9.79 3.47
N THR A 4 4.33 9.04 3.24
CA THR A 4 4.18 7.67 3.74
C THR A 4 4.14 6.72 2.56
N ILE A 5 5.01 5.72 2.57
CA ILE A 5 5.13 4.73 1.50
C ILE A 5 4.94 3.35 2.12
N SER A 6 4.07 2.53 1.54
CA SER A 6 3.76 1.20 2.07
C SER A 6 3.36 0.20 0.99
N LEU A 7 3.43 -1.10 1.27
CA LEU A 7 3.23 -2.15 0.26
C LEU A 7 2.68 -3.42 0.90
N CYS A 8 1.90 -4.20 0.15
CA CYS A 8 1.44 -5.53 0.54
C CYS A 8 0.63 -5.43 1.85
N HIS A 9 1.06 -6.07 2.94
CA HIS A 9 0.43 -5.93 4.26
C HIS A 9 0.85 -4.68 5.04
N GLY A 10 1.85 -3.95 4.57
CA GLY A 10 2.40 -2.75 5.21
C GLY A 10 1.35 -1.70 5.60
N PRO A 11 0.30 -1.42 4.77
CA PRO A 11 -0.74 -0.47 5.13
C PRO A 11 -1.48 -0.81 6.43
N ASN A 12 -1.45 -2.05 6.90
CA ASN A 12 -1.99 -2.44 8.21
C ASN A 12 -1.37 -1.62 9.36
N ALA A 13 -0.11 -1.18 9.23
CA ALA A 13 0.56 -0.37 10.23
C ALA A 13 -0.10 1.01 10.41
N LEU A 14 -0.78 1.54 9.39
CA LEU A 14 -1.46 2.84 9.46
C LEU A 14 -2.54 2.87 10.53
N ARG A 15 -3.16 1.72 10.84
CA ARG A 15 -4.18 1.58 11.90
C ARG A 15 -3.68 2.04 13.28
N SER A 16 -2.36 2.01 13.52
CA SER A 16 -1.78 2.53 14.76
C SER A 16 -2.10 4.03 14.98
N ALA A 17 -2.30 4.79 13.90
CA ALA A 17 -2.70 6.20 13.97
C ALA A 17 -4.15 6.40 14.46
N ALA A 18 -4.95 5.34 14.62
CA ALA A 18 -6.29 5.40 15.22
C ALA A 18 -6.28 5.23 16.75
N LEU A 19 -5.12 4.94 17.37
CA LEU A 19 -5.03 4.72 18.81
C LEU A 19 -5.17 6.02 19.61
N GLU A 20 -4.78 7.16 19.05
CA GLU A 20 -4.69 8.45 19.74
C GLU A 20 -5.50 9.55 19.04
N GLY A 21 -6.81 9.33 18.88
CA GLY A 21 -7.75 10.33 18.38
C GLY A 21 -8.30 10.02 16.99
N ASP A 22 -8.60 11.06 16.22
CA ASP A 22 -9.19 10.92 14.90
C ASP A 22 -8.21 10.25 13.93
N PHE A 23 -8.69 9.20 13.26
CA PHE A 23 -7.86 8.44 12.35
C PHE A 23 -7.53 9.26 11.08
N PRO A 24 -6.25 9.62 10.86
CA PRO A 24 -5.89 10.61 9.85
C PRO A 24 -6.01 10.09 8.41
N TYR A 25 -6.07 8.77 8.21
CA TYR A 25 -6.21 8.16 6.89
C TYR A 25 -7.66 7.84 6.51
N SER A 26 -8.65 8.27 7.29
CA SER A 26 -10.06 8.11 6.90
C SER A 26 -10.33 8.81 5.56
N GLY A 27 -10.99 8.11 4.63
CA GLY A 27 -11.25 8.59 3.27
C GLY A 27 -10.07 8.52 2.30
N TYR A 28 -8.88 8.06 2.72
CA TYR A 28 -7.78 7.80 1.79
C TYR A 28 -8.05 6.58 0.91
N LYS A 29 -7.56 6.64 -0.32
CA LYS A 29 -7.53 5.52 -1.27
C LYS A 29 -6.18 4.82 -1.20
N ILE A 30 -6.19 3.50 -1.07
CA ILE A 30 -4.96 2.70 -1.02
C ILE A 30 -5.05 1.45 -1.89
N ARG A 31 -3.87 0.86 -2.13
CA ARG A 31 -3.71 -0.52 -2.61
C ARG A 31 -2.99 -1.32 -1.53
N MET A 32 -3.40 -2.54 -1.29
CA MET A 32 -2.77 -3.43 -0.31
C MET A 32 -3.01 -4.90 -0.63
N PHE A 33 -2.35 -5.81 0.08
CA PHE A 33 -2.54 -7.24 -0.14
C PHE A 33 -3.99 -7.64 0.20
N PRO A 34 -4.72 -8.32 -0.69
CA PRO A 34 -6.12 -8.65 -0.44
C PRO A 34 -6.27 -9.78 0.60
N ASP A 35 -7.22 -9.63 1.52
CA ASP A 35 -7.53 -10.68 2.51
C ASP A 35 -7.97 -11.99 1.82
N SER A 36 -8.63 -11.89 0.66
CA SER A 36 -9.08 -13.06 -0.13
C SER A 36 -7.93 -13.95 -0.59
N VAL A 37 -6.75 -13.37 -0.83
CA VAL A 37 -5.55 -14.13 -1.21
C VAL A 37 -4.95 -14.79 0.01
N ASP A 38 -4.87 -14.07 1.15
CA ASP A 38 -4.45 -14.67 2.42
C ASP A 38 -5.33 -15.86 2.82
N GLU A 39 -6.64 -15.76 2.65
CA GLU A 39 -7.59 -16.85 2.92
C GLU A 39 -7.36 -18.08 2.05
N TRP A 40 -6.89 -17.89 0.80
CA TRP A 40 -6.64 -18.99 -0.13
C TRP A 40 -5.28 -19.66 0.08
N THR A 41 -4.26 -18.90 0.48
CA THR A 41 -2.87 -19.37 0.56
C THR A 41 -2.60 -20.62 1.44
N PRO A 42 -3.39 -20.95 2.50
CA PRO A 42 -3.23 -22.20 3.22
C PRO A 42 -3.45 -23.45 2.36
N HIS A 43 -4.28 -23.37 1.30
CA HIS A 43 -4.54 -24.51 0.41
C HIS A 43 -3.29 -24.98 -0.34
N ILE A 44 -2.29 -24.10 -0.51
CA ILE A 44 -1.01 -24.42 -1.16
C ILE A 44 0.17 -24.48 -0.17
N GLY A 45 -0.11 -24.39 1.13
CA GLY A 45 0.89 -24.45 2.19
C GLY A 45 1.79 -23.21 2.31
N TYR A 46 1.39 -22.07 1.73
CA TYR A 46 2.15 -20.82 1.91
C TYR A 46 1.94 -20.26 3.33
N LEU A 47 0.68 -20.17 3.78
CA LEU A 47 0.37 -19.99 5.20
C LEU A 47 0.14 -21.35 5.87
N PRO A 48 0.61 -21.55 7.12
CA PRO A 48 0.40 -22.80 7.86
C PRO A 48 -1.02 -22.92 8.46
N GLY A 49 -1.86 -21.89 8.32
CA GLY A 49 -3.22 -21.83 8.84
C GLY A 49 -3.93 -20.54 8.44
N TYR A 50 -5.22 -20.45 8.74
CA TYR A 50 -6.05 -19.31 8.38
C TYR A 50 -5.83 -18.10 9.31
N ILE A 51 -5.82 -16.90 8.72
CA ILE A 51 -5.79 -15.63 9.46
C ILE A 51 -7.15 -15.43 10.15
N THR A 52 -7.14 -15.01 11.41
CA THR A 52 -8.37 -14.70 12.16
C THR A 52 -8.98 -13.37 11.72
N GLU A 53 -10.29 -13.19 11.88
CA GLU A 53 -10.96 -11.92 11.53
C GLU A 53 -10.30 -10.69 12.17
N ALA A 54 -9.86 -10.80 13.43
CA ALA A 54 -9.18 -9.72 14.14
C ALA A 54 -7.81 -9.33 13.53
N MET A 55 -7.23 -10.21 12.72
CA MET A 55 -5.92 -10.02 12.09
C MET A 55 -6.00 -9.64 10.61
N LYS A 56 -7.17 -9.75 9.97
CA LYS A 56 -7.39 -9.44 8.55
C LYS A 56 -7.07 -7.98 8.19
N PRO A 57 -5.97 -7.70 7.49
CA PRO A 57 -5.50 -6.34 7.29
C PRO A 57 -6.45 -5.47 6.47
N GLU A 58 -6.99 -5.99 5.37
CA GLU A 58 -7.85 -5.24 4.45
C GLU A 58 -9.20 -4.90 5.09
N ALA A 59 -9.86 -5.89 5.70
CA ALA A 59 -11.13 -5.69 6.41
C ALA A 59 -10.99 -4.68 7.54
N ASN A 60 -9.92 -4.78 8.34
CA ASN A 60 -9.72 -3.91 9.49
C ASN A 60 -9.41 -2.46 9.10
N ILE A 61 -8.65 -2.22 8.03
CA ILE A 61 -8.37 -0.85 7.59
C ILE A 61 -9.58 -0.21 6.90
N LYS A 62 -10.39 -1.01 6.16
CA LYS A 62 -11.69 -0.57 5.62
C LYS A 62 -12.64 -0.11 6.73
N ALA A 63 -12.66 -0.83 7.86
CA ALA A 63 -13.48 -0.46 9.01
C ALA A 63 -13.11 0.90 9.63
N LEU A 64 -11.88 1.39 9.40
CA LEU A 64 -11.45 2.74 9.81
C LEU A 64 -11.76 3.83 8.76
N GLY A 65 -12.44 3.49 7.67
CA GLY A 65 -12.85 4.43 6.63
C GLY A 65 -11.87 4.58 5.46
N VAL A 66 -10.85 3.72 5.36
CA VAL A 66 -9.96 3.69 4.18
C VAL A 66 -10.63 2.98 3.01
N GLN A 67 -10.42 3.48 1.81
CA GLN A 67 -10.91 2.88 0.56
C GLN A 67 -9.80 2.02 -0.07
N VAL A 68 -9.87 0.70 0.09
CA VAL A 68 -8.97 -0.23 -0.63
C VAL A 68 -9.56 -0.49 -2.01
N GLU A 69 -8.83 -0.11 -3.06
CA GLU A 69 -9.36 -0.11 -4.43
C GLU A 69 -8.98 -1.35 -5.26
N ASN A 70 -8.00 -2.15 -4.83
CA ASN A 70 -7.69 -3.43 -5.50
C ASN A 70 -8.43 -4.59 -4.84
N THR A 71 -8.78 -5.58 -5.66
CA THR A 71 -9.34 -6.87 -5.21
C THR A 71 -8.41 -8.04 -5.51
N ALA A 72 -7.32 -7.79 -6.24
CA ALA A 72 -6.35 -8.79 -6.68
C ALA A 72 -4.95 -8.49 -6.14
N MET A 73 -4.14 -9.54 -6.02
CA MET A 73 -2.69 -9.45 -5.82
C MET A 73 -2.04 -9.15 -7.18
N ASP A 74 -1.95 -7.87 -7.53
CA ASP A 74 -1.38 -7.38 -8.79
C ASP A 74 -0.20 -6.41 -8.53
N ASP A 75 0.27 -5.75 -9.59
CA ASP A 75 1.37 -4.77 -9.56
C ASP A 75 0.90 -3.32 -9.43
N SER A 76 -0.37 -3.10 -9.09
CA SER A 76 -0.98 -1.77 -9.02
C SER A 76 -0.47 -0.95 -7.83
N VAL A 77 -0.40 0.36 -8.06
CA VAL A 77 0.04 1.37 -7.10
C VAL A 77 -1.02 2.47 -7.03
N GLN A 78 -1.22 3.01 -5.84
CA GLN A 78 -2.05 4.18 -5.59
C GLN A 78 -1.22 5.28 -4.94
N VAL A 79 -1.28 6.47 -5.53
CA VAL A 79 -0.81 7.72 -4.92
C VAL A 79 -2.05 8.52 -4.54
N ASP A 80 -2.21 8.80 -3.25
CA ASP A 80 -3.25 9.69 -2.73
C ASP A 80 -2.59 10.71 -1.80
N ARG A 81 -2.51 11.97 -2.26
CA ARG A 81 -1.71 13.03 -1.64
C ARG A 81 -0.26 12.56 -1.46
N GLU A 82 0.24 12.46 -0.23
CA GLU A 82 1.58 11.96 0.08
C GLU A 82 1.60 10.50 0.60
N LEU A 83 0.48 9.77 0.47
CA LEU A 83 0.40 8.33 0.76
C LEU A 83 0.55 7.53 -0.54
N VAL A 84 1.61 6.74 -0.62
CA VAL A 84 1.95 5.90 -1.78
C VAL A 84 1.88 4.44 -1.37
N THR A 85 0.97 3.67 -1.97
CA THR A 85 0.68 2.29 -1.57
C THR A 85 0.69 1.32 -2.74
N GLY A 86 1.18 0.10 -2.54
CA GLY A 86 1.25 -0.95 -3.57
C GLY A 86 0.52 -2.22 -3.17
N ALA A 87 -0.16 -2.85 -4.13
CA ALA A 87 -1.02 -4.01 -3.89
C ALA A 87 -0.26 -5.25 -3.38
N SER A 88 0.90 -5.55 -3.94
CA SER A 88 1.66 -6.77 -3.60
C SER A 88 3.16 -6.61 -3.86
N GLN A 89 3.93 -7.67 -3.64
CA GLN A 89 5.33 -7.75 -4.05
C GLN A 89 5.53 -7.46 -5.55
N GLN A 90 4.54 -7.74 -6.41
CA GLN A 90 4.61 -7.41 -7.84
C GLN A 90 4.65 -5.90 -8.08
N ALA A 91 4.06 -5.12 -7.18
CA ALA A 91 4.02 -3.66 -7.27
C ALA A 91 5.32 -2.99 -6.83
N ALA A 92 6.33 -3.73 -6.33
CA ALA A 92 7.52 -3.14 -5.69
C ALA A 92 8.28 -2.16 -6.62
N GLN A 93 8.44 -2.51 -7.90
CA GLN A 93 9.12 -1.67 -8.86
C GLN A 93 8.29 -0.42 -9.23
N ASN A 94 6.99 -0.62 -9.49
CA ASN A 94 6.07 0.48 -9.80
C ASN A 94 5.94 1.44 -8.61
N LEU A 95 5.93 0.90 -7.39
CA LEU A 95 5.87 1.67 -6.15
C LEU A 95 7.10 2.55 -5.99
N ALA A 96 8.29 2.02 -6.28
CA ALA A 96 9.53 2.78 -6.22
C ALA A 96 9.51 3.97 -7.18
N PHE A 97 9.02 3.79 -8.41
CA PHE A 97 8.87 4.89 -9.37
C PHE A 97 7.84 5.92 -8.92
N ALA A 98 6.68 5.50 -8.44
CA ALA A 98 5.64 6.41 -7.94
C ALA A 98 6.12 7.20 -6.71
N ALA A 99 6.77 6.52 -5.75
CA ALA A 99 7.34 7.15 -4.57
C ALA A 99 8.42 8.17 -4.95
N LEU A 100 9.28 7.84 -5.91
CA LEU A 100 10.28 8.75 -6.43
C LEU A 100 9.65 10.01 -7.04
N GLY A 101 8.58 9.87 -7.83
CA GLY A 101 7.85 11.01 -8.40
C GLY A 101 7.29 11.95 -7.33
N VAL A 102 6.71 11.39 -6.25
CA VAL A 102 6.24 12.17 -5.09
C VAL A 102 7.40 12.88 -4.39
N LEU A 103 8.51 12.17 -4.13
CA LEU A 103 9.66 12.73 -3.41
C LEU A 103 10.37 13.82 -4.22
N VAL A 104 10.57 13.60 -5.53
CA VAL A 104 11.16 14.61 -6.44
C VAL A 104 10.33 15.87 -6.45
N THR A 105 9.00 15.73 -6.59
CA THR A 105 8.08 16.88 -6.59
C THR A 105 8.13 17.63 -5.25
N LYS A 106 8.19 16.90 -4.13
CA LYS A 106 8.17 17.48 -2.79
C LYS A 106 9.47 18.18 -2.41
N PHE A 107 10.61 17.60 -2.76
CA PHE A 107 11.93 18.05 -2.29
C PHE A 107 12.78 18.74 -3.36
N ASP A 108 12.28 18.81 -4.61
CA ASP A 108 12.93 19.49 -5.74
C ASP A 108 14.38 19.04 -5.97
N PHE A 109 14.58 17.71 -6.10
CA PHE A 109 15.88 17.13 -6.41
C PHE A 109 15.88 16.39 -7.75
N GLN A 110 17.05 16.30 -8.37
CA GLN A 110 17.23 15.58 -9.64
C GLN A 110 17.58 14.12 -9.40
N VAL A 111 17.04 13.23 -10.24
CA VAL A 111 17.37 11.81 -10.23
C VAL A 111 18.12 11.46 -11.50
N ALA A 112 19.30 10.86 -11.37
CA ALA A 112 19.99 10.27 -12.50
C ALA A 112 19.31 8.94 -12.86
N LEU A 113 18.35 8.98 -13.78
CA LEU A 113 17.76 7.77 -14.34
C LEU A 113 18.77 7.11 -15.30
N PRO A 114 18.94 5.78 -15.25
CA PRO A 114 19.72 5.09 -16.27
C PRO A 114 19.12 5.38 -17.65
N SER A 115 19.98 5.63 -18.63
CA SER A 115 19.60 5.94 -20.01
C SER A 115 18.57 4.92 -20.53
N GLY A 116 17.35 5.37 -20.81
CA GLY A 116 16.25 4.55 -21.34
C GLY A 116 15.10 4.26 -20.38
N ALA A 117 15.19 4.60 -19.09
CA ALA A 117 14.02 4.59 -18.20
C ALA A 117 13.13 5.80 -18.54
N LEU A 118 11.91 5.55 -19.01
CA LEU A 118 10.92 6.60 -19.21
C LEU A 118 10.71 7.32 -17.86
N ALA A 119 10.98 8.62 -17.83
CA ALA A 119 10.48 9.48 -16.78
C ALA A 119 8.96 9.55 -16.93
N ILE A 120 8.24 8.65 -16.26
CA ILE A 120 6.81 8.82 -16.04
C ILE A 120 6.73 9.85 -14.91
N VAL A 121 6.73 11.12 -15.29
CA VAL A 121 6.17 12.21 -14.48
C VAL A 121 4.80 12.51 -15.06
#